data_AF-A0A6Y4B4K4-F1
#
_entry.id   AF-A0A6Y4B4K4-F1
#
_cell.length_a   1.000
_cell.length_b   1.000
_cell.length_c   1.000
_cell.angle_alpha   90.00
_cell.angle_beta   90.00
_cell.angle_gamma   90.00
#
_symmetry.space_group_name_H-M   'P 1'
#
loop_
_entity.id
_entity.type
_entity.pdbx_description
1 polymer ?
#
loop_
_entity_poly.entity_id
_entity_poly.type
_entity_poly.pdbx_seq_one_letter_code
_entity_poly.pdbx_strand_id
1 'polypeptide(L)'
;MSTEKTLPPTPKKLREAREEGQVAKSNELAAGVQLAVILLYLYTFGNDIWKDLSEILLLTFDQFEQPLPTAFSAFFSALCSFIFKDLAFMFL
;
A
#
# COMPACT_ATOMS: atom_id res chain seq x y z
N MET A 1 45.40 -11.95 14.74
CA MET A 1 45.03 -11.58 13.36
C MET A 1 45.13 -12.83 12.51
N SER A 2 43.98 -13.35 12.06
CA SER A 2 43.96 -14.39 11.03
C SER A 2 42.95 -13.93 10.00
N THR A 3 43.48 -13.29 8.95
CA THR A 3 42.72 -12.94 7.73
C THR A 3 42.24 -14.24 7.11
N GLU A 4 41.06 -14.68 7.52
CA GLU A 4 40.33 -15.73 6.84
C GLU A 4 39.92 -15.14 5.48
N LYS A 5 40.71 -15.42 4.45
CA LYS A 5 40.40 -15.03 3.08
C LYS A 5 39.04 -15.64 2.75
N THR A 6 38.02 -14.80 2.63
CA THR A 6 36.67 -15.16 2.20
C THR A 6 36.72 -15.62 0.75
N LEU A 7 37.10 -16.87 0.55
CA LEU A 7 37.03 -17.55 -0.74
C LEU A 7 35.56 -17.68 -1.13
N PRO A 8 35.22 -17.49 -2.42
CA PRO A 8 33.86 -17.73 -2.88
C PRO A 8 33.42 -19.15 -2.52
N PRO A 9 32.16 -19.35 -2.11
CA PRO A 9 31.67 -20.64 -1.63
C PRO A 9 31.86 -21.72 -2.70
N THR A 10 32.42 -22.85 -2.32
CA THR A 10 32.59 -24.00 -3.21
C THR A 10 31.23 -24.56 -3.67
N PRO A 11 31.15 -25.18 -4.86
CA PRO A 11 29.89 -25.72 -5.40
C PRO A 11 29.16 -26.67 -4.43
N LYS A 12 29.92 -27.43 -3.62
CA LYS A 12 29.39 -28.31 -2.57
C LYS A 12 28.65 -27.54 -1.47
N LYS A 13 29.22 -26.42 -0.99
CA LYS A 13 28.60 -25.54 0.01
C LYS A 13 27.33 -24.86 -0.51
N LEU A 14 27.30 -24.47 -1.78
CA LEU A 14 26.09 -23.91 -2.41
C LEU A 14 24.96 -24.94 -2.54
N ARG A 15 25.30 -26.21 -2.80
CA ARG A 15 24.34 -27.30 -2.86
C ARG A 15 23.77 -27.61 -1.47
N GLU A 16 24.63 -27.74 -0.47
CA GLU A 16 24.23 -27.97 0.93
C GLU A 16 23.35 -26.81 1.43
N ALA A 17 23.71 -25.55 1.16
CA ALA A 17 22.86 -24.40 1.50
C ALA A 17 21.46 -24.44 0.86
N ARG A 18 21.33 -24.95 -0.38
CA ARG A 18 20.03 -25.14 -1.03
C ARG A 18 19.25 -26.31 -0.44
N GLU A 19 19.92 -27.42 -0.10
CA GLU A 19 19.34 -28.60 0.54
C GLU A 19 18.84 -28.28 1.98
N GLU A 20 19.53 -27.39 2.68
CA GLU A 20 19.14 -26.85 4.00
C GLU A 20 18.04 -25.76 3.91
N GLY A 21 17.56 -25.45 2.70
CA GLY A 21 16.49 -24.46 2.50
C GLY A 21 16.94 -23.00 2.60
N GLN A 22 18.24 -22.72 2.64
CA GLN A 22 18.79 -21.37 2.51
C GLN A 22 18.78 -20.91 1.04
N VAL A 23 17.57 -20.74 0.51
CA VAL A 23 17.36 -19.95 -0.71
C VAL A 23 17.61 -18.48 -0.39
N ALA A 24 18.29 -17.76 -1.28
CA ALA A 24 18.57 -16.34 -1.14
C ALA A 24 17.25 -15.55 -1.03
N LYS A 25 16.82 -15.27 0.20
CA LYS A 25 15.68 -14.42 0.50
C LYS A 25 16.16 -12.97 0.41
N SER A 26 15.90 -12.33 -0.72
CA SER A 26 16.20 -10.91 -0.87
C SER A 26 15.09 -10.10 -0.22
N ASN A 27 15.36 -9.48 0.94
CA ASN A 27 14.43 -8.51 1.54
C ASN A 27 14.12 -7.36 0.58
N GLU A 28 15.06 -7.02 -0.30
CA GLU A 28 14.91 -6.03 -1.37
C GLU A 28 13.81 -6.42 -2.37
N LEU A 29 13.63 -7.72 -2.66
CA LEU A 29 12.55 -8.19 -3.54
C LEU A 29 11.18 -7.96 -2.90
N ALA A 30 11.04 -8.25 -1.61
CA ALA A 30 9.79 -8.01 -0.90
C ALA A 30 9.45 -6.50 -0.87
N ALA A 31 10.45 -5.66 -0.57
CA ALA A 31 10.29 -4.20 -0.59
C ALA A 31 9.94 -3.68 -2.00
N GLY A 32 10.59 -4.20 -3.04
CA GLY A 32 10.33 -3.83 -4.43
C GLY A 32 8.91 -4.21 -4.88
N VAL A 33 8.44 -5.41 -4.50
CA VAL A 33 7.07 -5.85 -4.76
C VAL A 33 6.06 -4.97 -4.02
N GLN A 34 6.33 -4.65 -2.75
CA GLN A 34 5.47 -3.75 -1.97
C GLN A 34 5.35 -2.37 -2.62
N LEU A 35 6.47 -1.79 -3.05
CA LEU A 35 6.47 -0.51 -3.75
C LEU A 35 5.69 -0.59 -5.08
N ALA A 36 5.88 -1.65 -5.85
CA ALA A 36 5.17 -1.85 -7.12
C ALA A 36 3.65 -1.96 -6.92
N VAL A 37 3.20 -2.65 -5.86
CA VAL A 37 1.77 -2.75 -5.51
C VAL A 37 1.19 -1.38 -5.15
N ILE A 38 1.90 -0.59 -4.34
CA ILE A 38 1.47 0.76 -3.97
C ILE A 38 1.38 1.67 -5.19
N LEU A 39 2.37 1.61 -6.09
CA LEU A 39 2.37 2.40 -7.32
C LEU A 39 1.23 2.00 -8.27
N LEU A 40 0.97 0.70 -8.41
CA LEU A 40 -0.14 0.21 -9.22
C LEU A 40 -1.49 0.67 -8.66
N TYR A 41 -1.65 0.62 -7.34
CA TYR A 41 -2.83 1.15 -6.66
C TYR A 41 -2.99 2.66 -6.92
N LEU A 42 -1.96 3.47 -6.70
CA LEU A 42 -2.00 4.91 -6.96
C LEU A 42 -2.29 5.22 -8.44
N TYR A 43 -1.75 4.44 -9.37
CA TYR A 43 -1.98 4.63 -10.80
C TYR A 43 -3.43 4.35 -11.21
N THR A 44 -4.03 3.29 -10.66
CA THR A 44 -5.40 2.87 -10.98
C THR A 44 -6.45 3.71 -10.25
N PHE A 45 -6.22 4.06 -8.98
CA PHE A 45 -7.17 4.77 -8.12
C PHE A 45 -6.90 6.26 -7.97
N GLY A 46 -5.79 6.78 -8.50
CA GLY A 46 -5.40 8.18 -8.30
C GLY A 46 -6.46 9.18 -8.75
N ASN A 47 -7.17 8.89 -9.84
CA ASN A 47 -8.25 9.75 -10.33
C ASN A 47 -9.46 9.77 -9.39
N ASP A 48 -9.81 8.62 -8.81
CA ASP A 48 -10.94 8.52 -7.89
C ASP A 48 -10.60 9.17 -6.55
N ILE A 49 -9.40 8.96 -6.03
CA ILE A 49 -8.89 9.64 -4.83
C ILE A 49 -8.91 11.17 -5.04
N TRP A 50 -8.48 11.65 -6.20
CA TRP A 50 -8.47 13.07 -6.50
C TRP A 50 -9.88 13.68 -6.56
N LYS A 51 -10.84 12.96 -7.15
CA LYS A 51 -12.24 13.37 -7.19
C LYS A 51 -12.85 13.40 -5.80
N ASP A 52 -12.70 12.32 -5.03
CA ASP A 52 -13.25 12.19 -3.69
C ASP A 52 -12.70 13.31 -2.78
N LEU A 53 -11.39 13.60 -2.87
CA LEU A 53 -10.76 14.69 -2.11
C LEU A 53 -11.33 16.07 -2.50
N SER A 54 -11.52 16.30 -3.80
CA SER A 54 -12.09 17.56 -4.30
C SER A 54 -13.53 17.75 -3.85
N GLU A 55 -14.32 16.66 -3.87
CA GLU A 55 -15.71 16.66 -3.44
C GLU A 55 -15.84 16.95 -1.94
N ILE A 56 -15.00 16.34 -1.09
CA ILE A 56 -14.98 16.63 0.35
C ILE A 56 -14.64 18.10 0.63
N LEU A 57 -13.68 18.67 -0.10
CA LEU A 57 -13.35 20.09 0.04
C LEU A 57 -14.53 20.98 -0.34
N LEU A 58 -15.19 20.72 -1.48
CA LEU A 58 -16.35 21.49 -1.93
C LEU A 58 -17.53 21.36 -0.96
N LEU A 59 -17.80 20.17 -0.44
CA LEU A 59 -18.82 19.93 0.58
C LEU A 59 -18.53 20.72 1.86
N THR A 60 -17.26 20.86 2.25
CA THR A 60 -16.88 21.64 3.43
C THR A 60 -17.19 23.12 3.25
N PHE A 61 -16.95 23.67 2.05
CA PHE A 61 -17.29 25.06 1.74
C PHE A 61 -18.81 25.29 1.71
N ASP A 62 -19.56 24.36 1.13
CA ASP A 62 -21.02 24.47 0.98
C ASP A 62 -21.78 24.29 2.31
N GLN A 63 -21.23 23.50 3.23
CA GLN A 63 -21.80 23.26 4.56
C GLN A 63 -21.37 24.28 5.61
N PHE A 64 -20.52 25.27 5.27
CA PHE A 64 -19.99 26.23 6.24
C PHE A 64 -21.09 27.13 6.85
N GLU A 65 -22.16 27.40 6.11
CA GLU A 65 -23.31 28.19 6.58
C GLU A 65 -24.43 27.33 7.21
N GLN A 66 -24.31 26.01 7.16
CA GLN A 66 -25.37 25.08 7.58
C GLN A 66 -25.28 24.73 9.08
N PRO A 67 -26.41 24.33 9.71
CA PRO A 67 -26.40 23.80 11.06
C PRO A 67 -25.46 22.57 11.18
N LEU A 68 -24.76 22.48 12.31
CA LEU A 68 -23.82 21.39 12.61
C LEU A 68 -24.37 19.97 12.39
N PRO A 69 -25.65 19.67 12.70
CA PRO A 69 -26.22 18.33 12.46
C PRO A 69 -26.30 17.95 10.99
N THR A 70 -26.62 18.89 10.11
CA THR A 70 -26.68 18.69 8.66
C THR A 70 -25.28 18.46 8.07
N ALA A 71 -24.31 19.28 8.46
CA ALA A 71 -22.92 19.10 8.07
C ALA A 71 -22.34 17.75 8.54
N PHE A 72 -22.67 17.35 9.78
CA PHE A 72 -22.24 16.07 10.34
C PHE A 72 -22.84 14.88 9.58
N SER A 73 -24.13 14.95 9.21
CA SER A 73 -24.77 13.90 8.43
C SER A 73 -24.19 13.76 7.01
N ALA A 74 -23.87 14.88 6.36
CA ALA A 74 -23.22 14.89 5.05
C ALA A 74 -21.82 14.28 5.12
N PHE A 75 -21.01 14.68 6.11
CA PHE A 75 -19.69 14.10 6.35
C PHE A 75 -19.77 12.58 6.63
N PHE A 76 -20.69 12.16 7.50
CA PHE A 76 -20.85 10.75 7.84
C PHE A 76 -21.25 9.91 6.62
N SER A 77 -22.13 10.46 5.77
CA SER A 77 -22.53 9.81 4.52
C SER A 77 -21.37 9.64 3.54
N ALA A 78 -20.52 10.67 3.39
CA ALA A 78 -19.32 10.63 2.57
C ALA A 78 -18.31 9.58 3.08
N LEU A 79 -18.15 9.43 4.40
CA LEU A 79 -17.30 8.38 4.96
C LEU A 79 -17.87 6.98 4.70
N CYS A 80 -19.18 6.80 4.87
CA CYS A 80 -19.83 5.53 4.57
C CYS A 80 -19.67 5.14 3.10
N SER A 81 -19.85 6.07 2.16
CA SER A 81 -19.66 5.78 0.73
C SER A 81 -18.21 5.45 0.39
N PHE A 82 -17.25 6.13 1.02
CA PHE A 82 -15.82 5.86 0.83
C PHE A 82 -15.45 4.45 1.29
N ILE A 83 -15.79 4.11 2.55
CA ILE A 83 -15.54 2.78 3.13
C ILE A 83 -16.23 1.69 2.31
N PHE A 84 -17.48 1.91 1.87
CA PHE A 84 -18.22 0.91 1.11
C PHE A 84 -17.63 0.70 -0.28
N LYS A 85 -17.18 1.77 -0.96
CA LYS A 85 -16.50 1.67 -2.27
C LYS A 85 -15.18 0.90 -2.16
N ASP A 86 -14.36 1.22 -1.17
CA ASP A 86 -13.08 0.56 -0.93
C ASP A 86 -13.26 -0.91 -0.50
N LEU A 87 -14.22 -1.19 0.38
CA LEU A 87 -14.53 -2.54 0.84
C LEU A 87 -15.10 -3.41 -0.28
N ALA A 88 -16.07 -2.90 -1.05
CA ALA A 88 -16.63 -3.61 -2.19
C ALA A 88 -15.57 -3.94 -3.24
N PHE A 89 -14.59 -3.06 -3.43
CA PHE A 89 -13.47 -3.28 -4.32
C PHE A 89 -12.48 -4.34 -3.79
N MET A 90 -12.22 -4.39 -2.48
CA MET A 90 -11.39 -5.43 -1.88
C MET A 90 -11.97 -6.86 -2.05
N PHE A 91 -13.28 -6.97 -2.29
CA PHE A 91 -14.00 -8.23 -2.53
C PHE A 91 -14.30 -8.53 -4.00
N LEU A 92 -13.89 -7.65 -4.94
CA LEU A 92 -14.02 -7.85 -6.39
C LEU A 92 -12.73 -8.44 -6.99
#